data_AF-A0A2E7TFP5-F1
#
_entry.id   AF-A0A2E7TFP5-F1
#
_cell.length_a   1.000
_cell.length_b   1.000
_cell.length_c   1.000
_cell.angle_alpha   90.00
_cell.angle_beta   90.00
_cell.angle_gamma   90.00
#
_symmetry.space_group_name_H-M   'P 1'
#
loop_
_entity.id
_entity.type
_entity.pdbx_description
1 polymer ?
#
loop_
_entity_poly.entity_id
_entity_poly.type
_entity_poly.pdbx_seq_one_letter_code
_entity_poly.pdbx_strand_id
1 'polypeptide(L)'
;MHSFVLIYILKNSFILLLLFTSFIFSQYNDVDTLQSKSPQTAAIRSFVFPGGGQYYNGQPIKGAVLSTFGVASAVLYMDFSEKYKNSEGVSQSDKKNFLHQRNRYGWWIIIVYIYGLLDAVVEAHLHPFNEVMNEDLEKPDQEDLKQK
;
A
#
# COMPACT_ATOMS: atom_id res chain seq x y z
N MET A 1 29.00 -20.85 -11.01
CA MET A 1 28.68 -20.69 -9.57
C MET A 1 27.74 -19.51 -9.27
N HIS A 2 27.72 -18.42 -10.04
CA HIS A 2 26.84 -17.26 -9.77
C HIS A 2 25.33 -17.53 -9.88
N SER A 3 24.89 -18.38 -10.81
CA SER A 3 23.44 -18.69 -10.97
C SER A 3 22.84 -19.43 -9.78
N PHE A 4 23.60 -20.29 -9.10
CA PHE A 4 23.12 -21.04 -7.93
C PHE A 4 22.92 -20.12 -6.70
N VAL A 5 23.81 -19.14 -6.52
CA VAL A 5 23.70 -18.15 -5.43
C VAL A 5 22.51 -17.22 -5.67
N LEU A 6 22.30 -16.78 -6.91
CA LEU A 6 21.16 -15.93 -7.26
C LEU A 6 19.81 -16.64 -7.04
N ILE A 7 19.71 -17.92 -7.45
CA ILE A 7 18.52 -18.74 -7.22
C ILE A 7 18.28 -18.97 -5.72
N TYR A 8 19.33 -19.15 -4.93
CA TYR A 8 19.22 -19.31 -3.48
C TYR A 8 18.73 -18.02 -2.79
N ILE A 9 19.26 -16.87 -3.19
CA ILE A 9 18.84 -15.54 -2.69
C ILE A 9 17.37 -15.27 -3.08
N LEU A 10 16.98 -15.53 -4.33
CA LEU A 10 15.59 -15.37 -4.80
C LEU A 10 14.61 -16.29 -4.04
N LYS A 11 15.01 -17.55 -3.78
CA LYS A 11 14.18 -18.52 -3.05
C LYS A 11 14.01 -18.14 -1.57
N ASN A 12 15.07 -17.68 -0.91
CA ASN A 12 14.98 -17.17 0.46
C ASN A 12 14.18 -15.86 0.55
N SER A 13 14.27 -15.00 -0.47
CA SER A 13 13.47 -13.77 -0.55
C SER A 13 11.98 -14.06 -0.74
N PHE A 14 11.63 -15.10 -1.51
CA PHE A 14 10.24 -15.55 -1.67
C PHE A 14 9.64 -16.10 -0.36
N ILE A 15 10.42 -16.84 0.42
CA ILE A 15 10.00 -17.34 1.74
C ILE A 15 9.81 -16.18 2.72
N LEU A 16 10.71 -15.19 2.72
CA LEU A 16 10.56 -13.97 3.52
C LEU A 16 9.31 -13.16 3.12
N LEU A 17 9.02 -13.08 1.82
CA LEU A 17 7.79 -12.44 1.31
C LEU A 17 6.53 -13.16 1.79
N LEU A 18 6.51 -14.50 1.75
CA LEU A 18 5.39 -15.32 2.24
C LEU A 18 5.18 -15.23 3.76
N LEU A 19 6.27 -15.08 4.52
CA LEU A 19 6.18 -14.85 5.97
C LEU A 19 5.68 -13.44 6.28
N PHE A 20 6.07 -12.45 5.48
CA PHE A 20 5.60 -11.07 5.62
C PHE A 20 4.10 -10.95 5.31
N THR A 21 3.60 -11.64 4.27
CA THR A 21 2.16 -11.63 3.94
C THR A 21 1.31 -12.29 5.02
N SER A 22 1.81 -13.37 5.64
CA SER A 22 1.13 -14.06 6.74
C SER A 22 0.99 -13.16 7.98
N PHE A 23 1.98 -12.32 8.27
CA PHE A 23 1.92 -11.34 9.34
C PHE A 23 0.87 -10.25 9.10
N ILE A 24 0.71 -9.80 7.84
CA ILE A 24 -0.31 -8.80 7.46
C ILE A 24 -1.73 -9.38 7.58
N PHE A 25 -1.94 -10.64 7.17
CA PHE A 25 -3.24 -11.31 7.31
C PHE A 25 -3.63 -11.54 8.78
N SER A 26 -2.66 -11.77 9.67
CA SER A 26 -2.93 -12.00 11.10
C SER A 26 -3.43 -10.76 11.85
N GLN A 27 -3.32 -9.56 11.26
CA GLN A 27 -3.82 -8.30 11.84
C GLN A 27 -5.27 -7.99 11.43
N TYR A 28 -5.95 -8.91 10.74
CA TYR A 28 -7.37 -8.82 10.38
C TYR A 28 -8.26 -9.18 11.59
N ASN A 29 -8.07 -8.50 12.72
CA ASN A 29 -8.98 -8.60 13.86
C ASN A 29 -9.75 -7.30 14.02
N ASP A 30 -11.00 -7.44 14.46
CA ASP A 30 -12.07 -6.43 14.46
C ASP A 30 -11.58 -5.01 14.76
N VAL A 31 -11.75 -4.14 13.76
CA VAL A 31 -11.65 -2.69 13.93
C VAL A 31 -12.78 -2.31 14.87
N ASP A 32 -12.42 -1.80 16.06
CA ASP A 32 -13.37 -1.18 16.99
C ASP A 32 -14.18 -0.12 16.24
N THR A 33 -15.43 -0.45 15.89
CA THR A 33 -16.30 0.36 15.02
C THR A 33 -16.63 1.70 15.66
N LEU A 34 -16.55 1.77 16.99
CA LEU A 34 -16.87 2.95 17.79
C LEU A 34 -15.90 4.12 17.58
N GLN A 35 -14.77 3.92 16.88
CA GLN A 35 -13.80 4.98 16.63
C GLN A 35 -13.82 5.47 15.18
N SER A 36 -14.65 6.49 14.94
CA SER A 36 -14.71 7.23 13.67
C SER A 36 -13.31 7.64 13.17
N LYS A 37 -13.00 7.28 11.91
CA LYS A 37 -11.71 7.56 11.28
C LYS A 37 -11.65 9.00 10.80
N SER A 38 -10.57 9.71 11.12
CA SER A 38 -10.35 11.08 10.66
C SER A 38 -9.69 11.09 9.27
N PRO A 39 -10.30 11.75 8.27
CA PRO A 39 -9.68 11.93 6.95
C PRO A 39 -8.33 12.65 7.00
N GLN A 40 -8.16 13.57 7.94
CA GLN A 40 -6.89 14.28 8.12
C GLN A 40 -5.78 13.33 8.58
N THR A 41 -6.10 12.42 9.51
CA THR A 41 -5.14 11.40 9.97
C THR A 41 -4.83 10.38 8.87
N ALA A 42 -5.82 9.99 8.06
CA ALA A 42 -5.62 9.11 6.91
C ALA A 42 -4.71 9.76 5.84
N ALA A 43 -4.89 11.06 5.59
CA ALA A 43 -4.05 11.84 4.69
C ALA A 43 -2.60 11.90 5.18
N ILE A 44 -2.37 12.26 6.45
CA ILE A 44 -1.03 12.35 7.04
C ILE A 44 -0.31 10.99 6.96
N ARG A 45 -1.00 9.89 7.28
CA ARG A 45 -0.40 8.54 7.21
C ARG A 45 -0.08 8.12 5.78
N SER A 46 -0.95 8.44 4.82
CA SER A 46 -0.68 8.21 3.39
C SER A 46 0.46 9.07 2.86
N PHE A 47 0.64 10.26 3.42
CA PHE A 47 1.73 11.15 3.06
C PHE A 47 3.08 10.60 3.57
N VAL A 48 3.13 10.08 4.79
CA VAL A 48 4.38 9.50 5.33
C VAL A 48 4.83 8.26 4.55
N PHE A 49 3.89 7.42 4.12
CA PHE A 49 4.20 6.16 3.46
C PHE A 49 3.14 5.77 2.41
N PRO A 50 3.53 5.34 1.19
CA PRO A 50 2.58 4.89 0.18
C PRO A 50 1.73 3.72 0.70
N GLY A 51 0.41 3.90 0.71
CA GLY A 51 -0.54 2.93 1.27
C GLY A 51 -0.80 3.10 2.78
N GLY A 52 -0.13 4.02 3.46
CA GLY A 52 -0.22 4.25 4.91
C GLY A 52 -1.63 4.55 5.44
N GLY A 53 -2.43 5.32 4.70
CA GLY A 53 -3.81 5.62 5.10
C GLY A 53 -4.75 4.42 4.97
N GLN A 54 -4.46 3.45 4.10
CA GLN A 54 -5.28 2.24 3.99
C GLN A 54 -5.18 1.37 5.24
N TYR A 55 -3.99 1.27 5.83
CA TYR A 55 -3.83 0.60 7.13
C TYR A 55 -4.59 1.31 8.25
N TYR A 56 -4.69 2.64 8.20
CA TYR A 56 -5.48 3.41 9.17
C TYR A 56 -6.99 3.19 9.00
N ASN A 57 -7.44 3.07 7.75
CA ASN A 57 -8.84 2.80 7.41
C ASN A 57 -9.25 1.34 7.56
N GLY A 58 -8.40 0.47 8.14
CA GLY A 58 -8.71 -0.94 8.35
C GLY A 58 -8.66 -1.79 7.06
N GLN A 59 -7.94 -1.33 6.03
CA GLN A 59 -7.83 -2.02 4.73
C GLN A 59 -6.40 -2.50 4.47
N PRO A 60 -5.91 -3.52 5.21
CA PRO A 60 -4.51 -3.95 5.16
C PRO A 60 -4.12 -4.53 3.80
N ILE A 61 -5.06 -5.16 3.08
CA ILE A 61 -4.78 -5.72 1.74
C ILE A 61 -4.54 -4.58 0.74
N LYS A 62 -5.41 -3.56 0.70
CA LYS A 62 -5.21 -2.39 -0.17
C LYS A 62 -3.90 -1.67 0.20
N GLY A 63 -3.64 -1.51 1.49
CA GLY A 63 -2.39 -0.96 2.01
C GLY A 63 -1.17 -1.73 1.49
N ALA A 64 -1.16 -3.05 1.65
CA ALA A 64 -0.06 -3.91 1.23
C ALA A 64 0.20 -3.85 -0.28
N VAL A 65 -0.86 -3.84 -1.10
CA VAL A 65 -0.73 -3.69 -2.55
C VAL A 65 -0.08 -2.35 -2.89
N LEU A 66 -0.59 -1.23 -2.36
CA LEU A 66 -0.06 0.10 -2.64
C LEU A 66 1.38 0.27 -2.16
N SER A 67 1.70 -0.23 -0.97
CA SER A 67 3.05 -0.21 -0.43
C SER A 67 4.01 -1.04 -1.30
N THR A 68 3.58 -2.22 -1.74
CA THR A 68 4.41 -3.08 -2.61
C THR A 68 4.68 -2.41 -3.94
N PHE A 69 3.66 -1.85 -4.59
CA PHE A 69 3.83 -1.12 -5.86
C PHE A 69 4.70 0.14 -5.70
N GLY A 70 4.51 0.88 -4.60
CA GLY A 70 5.32 2.05 -4.29
C GLY A 70 6.79 1.70 -4.10
N VAL A 71 7.08 0.69 -3.28
CA VAL A 71 8.45 0.20 -3.02
C VAL A 71 9.07 -0.37 -4.29
N ALA A 72 8.36 -1.21 -5.05
CA ALA A 72 8.86 -1.79 -6.29
C ALA A 72 9.21 -0.71 -7.32
N SER A 73 8.34 0.30 -7.48
CA SER A 73 8.59 1.42 -8.39
C SER A 73 9.80 2.25 -7.95
N ALA A 74 9.97 2.47 -6.64
CA ALA A 74 11.13 3.17 -6.08
C ALA A 74 12.44 2.39 -6.31
N VAL A 75 12.46 1.08 -6.05
CA VAL A 75 13.63 0.22 -6.28
C VAL A 75 14.00 0.22 -7.76
N LEU A 76 13.03 0.07 -8.66
CA LEU A 76 13.27 0.09 -10.10
C LEU A 76 13.75 1.47 -10.58
N TYR A 77 13.20 2.56 -10.04
CA TYR A 77 13.69 3.90 -10.32
C TYR A 77 15.17 4.05 -9.94
N MET A 78 15.56 3.59 -8.74
CA MET A 78 16.93 3.66 -8.26
C MET A 78 17.87 2.82 -9.14
N ASP A 79 17.50 1.59 -9.47
CA ASP A 79 18.29 0.70 -10.34
C ASP A 79 18.52 1.31 -11.73
N PHE A 80 17.48 1.84 -12.38
CA PHE A 80 17.64 2.50 -13.69
C PHE A 80 18.34 3.86 -13.60
N SER A 81 18.24 4.56 -12.46
CA SER A 81 19.00 5.79 -12.21
C SER A 81 20.50 5.50 -12.09
N GLU A 82 20.88 4.44 -11.39
CA GLU A 82 22.26 3.98 -11.26
C GLU A 82 22.82 3.52 -12.62
N LYS A 83 22.07 2.69 -13.36
CA LYS A 83 22.44 2.24 -14.71
C LYS A 83 22.64 3.42 -15.67
N TYR A 84 21.80 4.45 -15.57
CA TYR A 84 21.94 5.66 -16.37
C TYR A 84 23.17 6.49 -15.97
N LYS A 85 23.46 6.61 -14.66
CA LYS A 85 24.63 7.35 -14.15
C LYS A 85 25.93 6.68 -14.55
N ASN A 86 25.98 5.36 -14.51
CA ASN A 86 27.17 4.55 -14.81
C ASN A 86 27.23 4.11 -16.28
N SER A 87 26.51 4.79 -17.19
CA SER A 87 26.41 4.39 -18.60
C SER A 87 27.58 4.90 -19.47
N GLU A 88 28.75 5.17 -18.88
CA GLU A 88 29.92 5.59 -19.64
C GLU A 88 30.43 4.42 -20.50
N GLY A 89 30.67 4.66 -21.79
CA GLY A 89 31.07 3.60 -22.74
C GLY A 89 29.94 2.67 -23.21
N VAL A 90 28.71 2.87 -22.74
CA VAL A 90 27.52 2.13 -23.18
C VAL A 90 26.95 2.74 -24.48
N SER A 91 26.29 1.92 -25.31
CA SER A 91 25.66 2.38 -26.55
C SER A 91 24.64 3.52 -26.29
N GLN A 92 24.51 4.44 -27.24
CA GLN A 92 23.55 5.55 -27.12
C GLN A 92 22.10 5.06 -26.99
N SER A 93 21.76 3.95 -27.66
CA SER A 93 20.43 3.32 -27.56
C SER A 93 20.16 2.81 -26.14
N ASP A 94 21.12 2.14 -25.51
CA ASP A 94 20.94 1.59 -24.17
C ASP A 94 20.89 2.69 -23.11
N LYS A 95 21.72 3.73 -23.24
CA LYS A 95 21.66 4.91 -22.38
C LYS A 95 20.28 5.58 -22.44
N LYS A 96 19.73 5.74 -23.65
CA LYS A 96 18.37 6.27 -23.84
C LYS A 96 17.31 5.35 -23.22
N ASN A 97 17.48 4.03 -23.34
CA ASN A 97 16.58 3.08 -22.71
C ASN A 97 16.59 3.24 -21.18
N PHE A 98 17.77 3.29 -20.52
CA PHE A 98 17.84 3.50 -19.08
C PHE A 98 17.16 4.79 -18.62
N LEU A 99 17.35 5.89 -19.36
CA LEU A 99 16.67 7.16 -19.10
C LEU A 99 15.14 7.02 -19.18
N HIS A 100 14.65 6.35 -20.21
CA HIS A 100 13.22 6.12 -20.42
C HIS A 100 12.62 5.26 -19.30
N GLN A 101 13.28 4.15 -18.93
CA GLN A 101 12.83 3.27 -17.84
C GLN A 101 12.79 4.01 -16.51
N ARG A 102 13.85 4.77 -16.18
CA ARG A 102 13.92 5.62 -14.97
C ARG A 102 12.74 6.59 -14.93
N ASN A 103 12.49 7.32 -16.01
CA ASN A 103 11.39 8.28 -16.06
C ASN A 103 10.03 7.59 -15.91
N ARG A 104 9.84 6.42 -16.54
CA ARG A 104 8.62 5.62 -16.39
C ARG A 104 8.36 5.23 -14.94
N TYR A 105 9.37 4.73 -14.22
CA TYR A 105 9.19 4.37 -12.81
C TYR A 105 9.06 5.59 -11.89
N GLY A 106 9.68 6.72 -12.24
CA GLY A 106 9.44 7.99 -11.56
C GLY A 106 7.95 8.41 -11.63
N TRP A 107 7.34 8.27 -12.80
CA TRP A 107 5.90 8.48 -12.96
C TRP A 107 5.05 7.49 -12.17
N TRP A 108 5.43 6.21 -12.14
CA TRP A 108 4.72 5.21 -11.33
C TRP A 108 4.73 5.53 -9.83
N ILE A 109 5.86 6.03 -9.29
CA ILE A 109 5.92 6.47 -7.90
C ILE A 109 4.90 7.57 -7.64
N ILE A 110 4.83 8.59 -8.51
CA ILE A 110 3.88 9.71 -8.38
C ILE A 110 2.44 9.20 -8.44
N ILE A 111 2.12 8.35 -9.42
CA ILE A 111 0.76 7.82 -9.63
C ILE A 111 0.32 7.00 -8.42
N VAL A 112 1.14 6.04 -7.96
CA VAL A 112 0.81 5.17 -6.82
C VAL A 112 0.62 6.00 -5.55
N TYR A 113 1.47 7.01 -5.35
CA TYR A 113 1.42 7.87 -4.17
C TYR A 113 0.15 8.73 -4.13
N ILE A 114 -0.17 9.41 -5.23
CA ILE A 114 -1.39 10.23 -5.33
C ILE A 114 -2.64 9.36 -5.22
N TYR A 115 -2.67 8.23 -5.94
CA TYR A 115 -3.81 7.31 -5.90
C TYR A 115 -4.06 6.80 -4.49
N GLY A 116 -3.01 6.30 -3.80
CA GLY A 116 -3.14 5.79 -2.44
C GLY A 116 -3.58 6.84 -1.43
N LEU A 117 -3.13 8.09 -1.59
CA LEU A 117 -3.55 9.21 -0.76
C LEU A 117 -5.02 9.56 -0.97
N LEU A 118 -5.45 9.72 -2.23
CA LEU A 118 -6.84 10.06 -2.55
C LEU A 118 -7.79 8.95 -2.08
N ASP A 119 -7.47 7.69 -2.38
CA ASP A 119 -8.28 6.54 -1.99
C ASP A 119 -8.44 6.47 -0.46
N ALA A 120 -7.37 6.71 0.30
CA ALA A 120 -7.44 6.70 1.76
C ALA A 120 -8.24 7.88 2.34
N VAL A 121 -8.15 9.06 1.73
CA VAL A 121 -8.91 10.24 2.19
C VAL A 121 -10.40 10.09 1.91
N VAL A 122 -10.75 9.58 0.73
CA VAL A 122 -12.14 9.31 0.36
C VAL A 122 -12.73 8.23 1.27
N GLU A 123 -12.01 7.13 1.47
CA GLU A 123 -12.47 6.03 2.32
C GLU A 123 -12.65 6.48 3.78
N ALA A 124 -11.76 7.31 4.31
CA ALA A 124 -11.93 7.86 5.66
C ALA A 124 -13.17 8.77 5.78
N HIS A 125 -13.54 9.49 4.71
CA HIS A 125 -14.80 10.24 4.69
C HIS A 125 -16.04 9.34 4.62
N LEU A 126 -15.92 8.16 4.00
CA LEU A 126 -17.02 7.21 3.85
C LEU A 126 -17.23 6.31 5.08
N HIS A 127 -16.22 6.20 5.97
CA HIS A 127 -16.31 5.35 7.16
C HIS A 127 -17.56 5.60 8.03
N PRO A 128 -17.94 6.86 8.37
CA PRO A 128 -19.15 7.10 9.16
C PRO A 128 -20.44 6.74 8.42
N PHE A 129 -20.47 6.86 7.09
CA PHE A 129 -21.65 6.52 6.29
C PHE A 129 -21.84 5.00 6.19
N ASN A 130 -20.75 4.26 5.97
CA ASN A 130 -20.78 2.80 5.89
C ASN A 130 -21.19 2.17 7.22
N GLU A 131 -20.78 2.75 8.34
CA GLU A 131 -21.18 2.29 9.67
C GLU A 131 -22.69 2.34 9.86
N VAL A 132 -23.34 3.46 9.54
CA VAL A 132 -24.80 3.64 9.65
C VAL A 132 -25.56 2.70 8.70
N MET A 133 -25.04 2.47 7.50
CA MET A 133 -25.70 1.61 6.50
C MET A 133 -25.59 0.12 6.81
N ASN A 134 -24.58 -0.28 7.58
CA ASN A 134 -24.35 -1.67 7.96
C ASN A 134 -24.95 -2.03 9.32
N GLU A 135 -25.58 -1.09 10.01
CA GLU A 135 -26.23 -1.35 11.28
C GLU A 135 -27.59 -2.04 11.06
N ASP A 136 -27.80 -3.18 11.72
CA ASP A 136 -29.05 -3.94 11.62
C ASP A 136 -30.24 -3.07 12.06
N LEU A 137 -31.22 -2.90 11.17
CA LEU A 137 -32.43 -2.13 11.41
C LEU A 137 -33.33 -2.72 12.52
N GLU A 138 -33.02 -3.94 12.98
CA GLU A 138 -33.79 -4.70 13.97
C GLU A 138 -33.08 -4.82 15.33
N LYS A 139 -32.38 -3.78 15.81
CA LYS A 139 -32.08 -3.72 17.24
C LYS A 139 -33.37 -3.30 17.95
N PRO A 140 -34.04 -4.16 18.75
CA PRO A 140 -35.16 -3.69 19.56
C PRO A 140 -34.61 -2.62 20.51
N ASP A 141 -35.26 -1.47 20.51
CA ASP A 141 -34.86 -0.36 21.38
C ASP A 141 -34.75 -0.87 22.82
N GLN A 142 -33.63 -0.56 23.48
CA GLN A 142 -33.38 -0.92 24.88
C GLN A 142 -34.44 -0.33 25.85
N GLU A 143 -35.36 0.48 25.34
CA GLU A 143 -36.53 1.01 26.03
C GLU A 143 -37.68 -0.02 26.14
N ASP A 144 -37.83 -0.94 25.17
CA ASP A 144 -38.87 -1.98 25.19
C ASP A 144 -38.55 -3.13 26.17
N LEU A 145 -37.27 -3.34 26.52
CA LEU A 145 -36.86 -4.36 27.48
C LEU A 145 -37.05 -3.95 28.94
N LYS A 146 -37.32 -2.66 29.23
CA LYS A 146 -37.61 -2.19 30.60
C LYS A 146 -39.09 -2.21 30.96
N GLN A 147 -39.98 -2.47 30.00
CA GLN A 147 -41.43 -2.49 30.20
C GLN A 147 -42.03 -3.90 30.24
N LYS A 148 -41.20 -4.96 30.23
CA LYS A 148 -41.64 -6.35 30.36
C LYS A 148 -41.04 -6.98 31.63
#